data_AF-A0A382IDB1-F1
#
_entry.id   AF-A0A382IDB1-F1
#
_cell.length_a   1.000
_cell.length_b   1.000
_cell.length_c   1.000
_cell.angle_alpha   90.00
_cell.angle_beta   90.00
_cell.angle_gamma   90.00
#
_symmetry.space_group_name_H-M   'P 1'
#
loop_
_entity.id
_entity.type
_entity.pdbx_description
1 polymer ?
#
loop_
_entity_poly.entity_id
_entity_poly.type
_entity_poly.pdbx_seq_one_letter_code
_entity_poly.pdbx_strand_id
1 'polypeptide(L)' 'MRIEAWTEDELNAEIGGFSQLGGVGVSDIIRKNEAEDELAWRNEKGYSGMSPKEIEDELIDEGKINERYLEGCTA' A
#
# COMPACT_ATOMS: atom_id res chain seq x y z
N MET A 1 5.23 5.63 8.28
CA MET A 1 4.01 4.92 7.84
C MET A 1 4.39 4.08 6.63
N ARG A 2 4.04 2.79 6.59
CA ARG A 2 4.35 1.91 5.45
C ARG A 2 3.21 1.96 4.43
N ILE A 3 3.54 1.89 3.14
CA ILE A 3 2.58 1.86 2.02
C ILE A 3 1.58 0.69 2.15
N GLU A 4 2.03 -0.45 2.68
CA GLU A 4 1.20 -1.64 2.90
C GLU A 4 0.05 -1.40 3.89
N ALA A 5 0.14 -0.36 4.74
CA ALA A 5 -0.90 0.00 5.70
C ALA A 5 -1.99 0.91 5.12
N TRP A 6 -1.83 1.36 3.88
CA TRP A 6 -2.74 2.29 3.23
C TRP A 6 -3.90 1.58 2.56
N THR A 7 -5.07 2.21 2.63
CA THR A 7 -6.24 1.79 1.88
C THR A 7 -6.04 2.03 0.38
N GLU A 8 -6.84 1.34 -0.44
CA GLU A 8 -6.81 1.53 -1.90
C GLU A 8 -7.09 2.99 -2.30
N ASP A 9 -7.95 3.69 -1.55
CA ASP A 9 -8.22 5.12 -1.76
C ASP A 9 -7.00 6.00 -1.45
N GLU A 10 -6.31 5.74 -0.34
CA GLU A 10 -5.07 6.45 0.02
C GLU A 10 -3.94 6.23 -0.99
N LEU A 11 -3.78 5.00 -1.49
CA LEU A 11 -2.83 4.68 -2.56
C LEU A 11 -3.16 5.46 -3.84
N ASN A 12 -4.42 5.45 -4.27
CA ASN A 12 -4.85 6.19 -5.46
C ASN A 12 -4.71 7.71 -5.28
N ALA A 13 -5.00 8.23 -4.09
CA ALA A 13 -4.87 9.65 -3.77
C ALA A 13 -3.41 10.10 -3.86
N GLU A 14 -2.47 9.30 -3.34
CA GLU A 14 -1.04 9.56 -3.44
C GLU A 14 -0.57 9.54 -4.91
N ILE A 15 -0.94 8.51 -5.66
CA ILE A 15 -0.61 8.38 -7.10
C ILE A 15 -1.14 9.58 -7.90
N GLY A 16 -2.39 9.98 -7.64
CA GLY A 16 -3.06 11.10 -8.32
C GLY A 16 -2.52 12.47 -7.92
N GLY A 17 -2.13 12.64 -6.65
CA GLY A 17 -1.64 13.89 -6.09
C GLY A 17 -0.34 14.39 -6.74
N PHE A 18 0.53 13.47 -7.18
CA PHE A 18 1.79 13.82 -7.83
C PHE A 18 1.65 14.45 -9.22
N SER A 19 0.50 14.29 -9.89
CA SER A 19 0.25 14.89 -11.21
C SER A 19 0.06 16.42 -11.14
N GLN A 20 -0.27 16.97 -9.96
CA GLN A 20 -0.68 18.38 -9.82
C GLN A 20 0.41 19.35 -9.34
N LEU A 21 1.57 18.90 -8.88
CA LEU A 21 2.54 19.77 -8.22
C LEU A 21 3.90 19.74 -8.94
N GLY A 22 4.19 20.80 -9.71
CA GLY A 22 5.52 21.03 -10.24
C GLY A 22 6.53 21.17 -9.10
N GLY A 23 7.55 20.30 -9.07
CA GLY A 23 8.55 20.24 -7.99
C GLY A 23 8.67 18.87 -7.29
N VAL A 24 8.24 17.79 -7.94
CA VAL A 24 8.36 16.42 -7.41
C VAL A 24 9.84 16.04 -7.27
N GLY A 25 10.27 15.69 -6.06
CA GLY A 25 11.62 15.21 -5.77
C GLY A 25 11.77 13.71 -6.08
N VAL A 26 13.01 13.20 -5.99
CA VAL A 26 13.27 11.76 -6.17
C VAL A 26 12.52 10.93 -5.11
N SER A 27 12.46 11.40 -3.87
CA SER A 27 11.75 10.70 -2.78
C SER A 27 10.24 10.60 -3.03
N ASP A 28 9.65 11.62 -3.62
CA ASP A 28 8.24 11.65 -4.00
C ASP A 28 7.95 10.63 -5.12
N ILE A 29 8.84 10.53 -6.11
CA ILE A 29 8.74 9.52 -7.18
C ILE A 29 8.84 8.10 -6.61
N ILE A 30 9.77 7.87 -5.68
CA ILE A 30 9.91 6.56 -5.03
C ILE A 30 8.62 6.19 -4.32
N ARG A 31 8.05 7.13 -3.54
CA ARG A 31 6.81 6.89 -2.81
C ARG A 31 5.61 6.63 -3.72
N LYS A 32 5.52 7.35 -4.85
CA LYS A 32 4.54 7.09 -5.90
C LYS A 32 4.67 5.67 -6.45
N ASN A 33 5.89 5.27 -6.82
CA ASN A 33 6.15 3.95 -7.37
C ASN A 33 5.83 2.85 -6.36
N GLU A 34 6.16 3.03 -5.08
CA GLU A 34 5.78 2.09 -4.03
C GLU A 34 4.26 1.95 -3.91
N ALA A 35 3.51 3.05 -4.00
CA ALA A 35 2.05 3.01 -4.01
C ALA A 35 1.47 2.29 -5.25
N GLU A 36 2.07 2.52 -6.43
CA GLU A 36 1.69 1.83 -7.67
C GLU A 36 1.98 0.33 -7.61
N ASP A 37 3.15 -0.06 -7.09
CA ASP A 37 3.56 -1.46 -6.93
C ASP A 37 2.65 -2.21 -5.95
N GLU A 38 2.31 -1.59 -4.81
CA GLU A 38 1.38 -2.17 -3.84
C GLU A 38 -0.02 -2.37 -4.44
N LEU A 39 -0.52 -1.37 -5.16
CA LEU A 39 -1.84 -1.45 -5.78
C LEU A 39 -1.86 -2.51 -6.90
N ALA A 40 -0.80 -2.60 -7.70
CA ALA A 40 -0.64 -3.65 -8.70
C ALA A 40 -0.62 -5.04 -8.06
N TRP A 41 0.18 -5.22 -7.00
CA TRP A 41 0.28 -6.48 -6.28
C TRP A 41 -1.08 -6.92 -5.69
N ARG A 42 -1.84 -6.00 -5.08
CA ARG A 42 -3.20 -6.29 -4.59
C ARG A 42 -4.12 -6.76 -5.70
N ASN A 43 -4.07 -6.11 -6.86
CA ASN A 43 -4.86 -6.53 -8.03
C ASN A 43 -4.46 -7.92 -8.53
N GLU A 44 -3.16 -8.21 -8.62
CA GLU A 44 -2.65 -9.52 -9.07
C GLU A 44 -3.01 -10.66 -8.13
N LYS A 45 -3.09 -10.39 -6.82
CA LYS A 45 -3.47 -11.37 -5.80
C LYS A 45 -4.98 -11.50 -5.58
N GLY A 46 -5.79 -10.61 -6.15
CA GLY A 46 -7.24 -10.59 -5.95
C GLY A 46 -7.66 -9.91 -4.64
N TYR A 47 -6.80 -9.08 -4.06
CA TYR A 47 -7.06 -8.29 -2.84
C TYR A 47 -7.65 -6.90 -3.14
N SER A 48 -8.04 -6.62 -4.38
CA SER A 48 -8.65 -5.33 -4.73
C SER A 48 -9.92 -5.10 -3.91
N GLY A 49 -10.04 -3.89 -3.36
CA GLY A 49 -11.13 -3.53 -2.45
C GLY A 49 -11.07 -4.12 -1.04
N MET A 50 -10.06 -4.93 -0.69
CA MET A 50 -9.84 -5.39 0.68
C MET A 50 -9.14 -4.32 1.52
N SER A 51 -9.46 -4.27 2.81
CA SER A 51 -8.72 -3.44 3.74
C SER A 51 -7.32 -4.02 4.01
N PRO A 52 -6.32 -3.19 4.34
CA PRO A 52 -4.98 -3.66 4.68
C PRO A 52 -4.96 -4.76 5.76
N LYS A 53 -5.85 -4.65 6.75
CA LYS A 53 -6.00 -5.68 7.80
C LYS A 53 -6.51 -7.01 7.27
N GLU A 54 -7.49 -6.99 6.38
CA GLU A 54 -7.99 -8.22 5.74
C GLU A 54 -6.90 -8.89 4.90
N ILE A 55 -6.10 -8.08 4.19
CA ILE A 55 -4.96 -8.59 3.42
C ILE A 55 -3.93 -9.24 4.34
N GLU A 56 -3.58 -8.59 5.45
CA GLU A 56 -2.68 -9.16 6.45
C GLU A 56 -3.20 -10.48 7.03
N ASP A 57 -4.49 -10.57 7.36
CA ASP A 57 -5.13 -11.80 7.83
C ASP A 57 -5.05 -12.92 6.77
N GLU A 58 -5.36 -12.63 5.51
CA GLU A 58 -5.23 -13.60 4.41
C GLU A 58 -3.77 -14.08 4.23
N LEU A 59 -2.79 -13.18 4.33
CA LEU A 59 -1.38 -13.54 4.24
C LEU A 59 -0.91 -14.44 5.39
N ILE A 60 -1.47 -14.27 6.59
CA ILE A 60 -1.24 -15.15 7.75
C ILE A 60 -1.90 -16.50 7.52
N ASP A 61 -3.15 -16.53 7.05
CA ASP A 61 -3.89 -17.77 6.78
C ASP A 61 -3.21 -18.60 5.68
N GLU A 62 -2.72 -17.94 4.64
CA GLU A 62 -1.92 -18.55 3.58
C GLU A 62 -0.50 -18.97 4.04
N GLY A 63 -0.09 -18.58 5.25
CA GLY A 63 1.24 -18.87 5.79
C GLY A 63 2.39 -18.15 5.07
N LYS A 64 2.09 -17.06 4.36
CA LYS A 64 3.10 -16.23 3.67
C LYS A 64 3.86 -15.33 4.63
N ILE A 65 3.22 -14.93 5.72
CA ILE A 65 3.82 -14.18 6.82
C ILE A 65 3.51 -14.87 8.16
N ASN A 66 4.38 -14.69 9.14
CA ASN A 66 4.21 -15.27 10.48
C ASN A 66 3.95 -14.22 11.57
N GLU A 67 4.03 -12.93 11.23
CA GLU A 67 3.89 -11.82 12.16
C GLU A 67 3.10 -10.69 11.50
N ARG A 68 2.21 -10.05 12.29
CA ARG A 68 1.43 -8.89 11.84
C ARG A 68 2.35 -7.68 11.70
N TYR A 69 2.54 -7.21 10.47
CA TYR A 69 3.39 -6.07 10.14
C TYR A 69 2.65 -4.72 10.24
N LEU A 70 1.31 -4.74 10.30
CA LEU A 70 0.48 -3.55 10.46
C LEU A 70 0.32 -3.12 11.93
N GLU A 71 0.44 -4.05 12.90
CA GLU A 71 0.31 -3.74 14.33
C GLU A 71 1.43 -2.85 14.87
N GLY A 72 2.61 -2.89 14.24
CA GLY A 72 3.73 -1.96 14.52
C GLY A 72 3.54 -0.56 13.94
N CYS A 73 2.45 -0.29 13.21
CA CYS A 73 2.18 0.99 12.55
C CYS A 73 1.20 1.88 13.34
N THR A 74 0.94 1.57 14.63
CA THR A 74 0.16 2.40 15.55
C THR A 74 1.03 3.38 16.34
N ALA A 75 1.28 4.56 15.75
CA ALA A 75 1.41 5.89 16.37
C ALA A 75 2.05 6.89 15.39
#